data_AF-A0AAE3TN69-F1
#
_entry.id   AF-A0AAE3TN69-F1
#
_cell.length_a   1.000
_cell.length_b   1.000
_cell.length_c   1.000
_cell.angle_alpha   90.00
_cell.angle_beta   90.00
_cell.angle_gamma   90.00
#
_symmetry.space_group_name_H-M   'P 1'
#
loop_
_entity.id
_entity.type
_entity.pdbx_description
1 polymer ?
#
loop_
_entity_poly.entity_id
_entity_poly.type
_entity_poly.pdbx_seq_one_letter_code
_entity_poly.pdbx_strand_id
1 'polypeptide(L)' 'MEFCQKHAWASVGVTHVDGAVVRVWTCENCPAWTREPLDAEREVDWDDTRLSEL' A
#
# COMPACT_ATOMS: atom_id res chain seq x y z
N MET A 1 2.41 4.13 -24.42
CA MET A 1 2.99 3.20 -23.43
C MET A 1 1.90 2.17 -23.15
N GLU A 2 2.11 0.92 -23.51
CA GLU A 2 1.09 -0.14 -23.38
C GLU A 2 1.21 -0.85 -22.01
N PHE A 3 0.12 -1.49 -21.57
CA PHE A 3 0.11 -2.31 -20.36
C PHE A 3 0.78 -3.66 -20.60
N CYS A 4 1.59 -4.14 -19.67
CA CYS A 4 2.16 -5.49 -19.77
C CYS A 4 1.13 -6.57 -19.38
N GLN A 5 1.26 -7.77 -19.94
CA GLN A 5 0.36 -8.90 -19.66
C GLN A 5 0.56 -9.50 -18.25
N LYS A 6 1.75 -9.33 -17.68
CA LYS A 6 2.11 -9.77 -16.33
C LYS A 6 2.80 -8.63 -15.61
N HIS A 7 2.11 -8.03 -14.64
CA HIS A 7 2.62 -6.92 -13.87
C HIS A 7 3.64 -7.40 -12.83
N ALA A 8 4.78 -6.71 -12.75
CA ALA A 8 5.71 -6.80 -11.64
C ALA A 8 5.40 -5.63 -10.69
N TRP A 9 4.79 -5.92 -9.54
CA TRP A 9 4.29 -4.92 -8.61
C TRP A 9 5.32 -4.53 -7.56
N ALA A 10 5.52 -3.23 -7.38
CA ALA A 10 6.30 -2.65 -6.29
C ALA A 10 5.38 -1.78 -5.40
N SER A 11 5.52 -1.92 -4.08
CA SER A 11 4.80 -1.08 -3.13
C SER A 11 5.44 0.30 -3.08
N VAL A 12 4.64 1.36 -3.24
CA VAL A 12 5.14 2.74 -3.27
C VAL A 12 4.65 3.60 -2.11
N GLY A 13 3.63 3.15 -1.37
CA GLY A 13 3.13 3.91 -0.22
C GLY A 13 1.88 3.33 0.41
N VAL A 14 1.45 3.98 1.49
CA VAL A 14 0.21 3.69 2.23
C VAL A 14 -0.57 4.99 2.37
N THR A 15 -1.89 4.95 2.19
CA THR A 15 -2.77 6.13 2.29
C THR A 15 -4.18 5.75 2.75
N HIS A 16 -4.98 6.74 3.12
CA HIS A 16 -6.39 6.56 3.46
C HIS A 16 -7.27 6.84 2.24
N VAL A 17 -8.22 5.94 1.97
CA VAL A 17 -9.27 6.12 0.95
C VAL A 17 -10.60 5.69 1.56
N ASP A 18 -11.58 6.60 1.59
CA ASP A 18 -12.94 6.31 2.08
C ASP A 18 -12.98 5.66 3.47
N GLY A 19 -12.07 6.09 4.36
CA GLY A 19 -11.96 5.57 5.73
C GLY A 19 -11.18 4.26 5.87
N ALA A 20 -10.73 3.65 4.77
CA ALA A 20 -9.88 2.46 4.80
C ALA A 20 -8.42 2.81 4.50
N VAL A 21 -7.49 2.18 5.22
CA VAL A 21 -6.06 2.26 4.90
C VAL A 21 -5.76 1.31 3.75
N VAL A 22 -5.09 1.80 2.71
CA VAL A 22 -4.72 1.02 1.53
C VAL A 22 -3.22 1.15 1.24
N ARG A 23 -2.61 0.06 0.77
CA ARG A 23 -1.28 0.07 0.17
C ARG A 23 -1.39 0.32 -1.32
N VAL A 24 -0.57 1.23 -1.84
CA VAL A 24 -0.49 1.58 -3.25
C VAL A 24 0.64 0.78 -3.91
N TRP A 25 0.32 0.18 -5.05
CA TRP A 25 1.23 -0.62 -5.85
C TRP A 25 1.37 -0.02 -7.25
N THR A 26 2.59 0.05 -7.78
CA THR A 26 2.87 0.45 -9.17
C THR A 26 3.60 -0.66 -9.89
N CYS A 27 3.32 -0.83 -11.19
CA CYS A 27 4.10 -1.75 -11.99
C CYS A 27 5.44 -1.12 -12.36
N GLU A 28 6.53 -1.88 -12.23
CA GLU A 28 7.86 -1.38 -12.60
C GLU A 28 8.07 -1.28 -14.12
N ASN A 29 7.25 -1.97 -14.92
CA ASN A 29 7.45 -2.11 -16.36
C ASN A 29 6.46 -1.31 -17.22
N CYS A 30 5.40 -0.75 -16.63
CA CYS A 30 4.35 -0.05 -17.36
C CYS A 30 3.60 0.92 -16.42
N PRO A 31 2.75 1.82 -16.92
CA PRO A 31 2.11 2.85 -16.09
C PRO A 31 0.93 2.33 -15.24
N ALA A 32 0.78 1.01 -15.09
CA ALA A 32 -0.27 0.42 -14.26
C ALA A 32 -0.02 0.69 -12.78
N TRP A 33 -1.10 0.94 -12.06
CA TRP A 33 -1.11 1.03 -10.60
C TRP A 33 -2.38 0.38 -10.06
N THR A 34 -2.33 -0.08 -8.81
CA THR A 34 -3.47 -0.64 -8.08
C THR A 34 -3.36 -0.34 -6.59
N ARG A 35 -4.40 -0.71 -5.83
CA ARG A 35 -4.47 -0.56 -4.38
C ARG A 35 -4.93 -1.84 -3.71
N GLU A 36 -4.33 -2.14 -2.57
CA GLU A 36 -4.65 -3.29 -1.71
C GLU A 36 -5.14 -2.76 -0.35
N PRO A 37 -6.37 -3.07 0.10
CA PRO A 37 -6.82 -2.74 1.45
C PRO A 37 -5.94 -3.41 2.51
N LEU A 38 -5.56 -2.65 3.54
CA LEU A 38 -4.91 -3.21 4.73
C LEU A 38 -5.99 -3.69 5.71
N ASP A 39 -5.71 -4.82 6.34
CA ASP A 39 -6.60 -5.44 7.31
C ASP A 39 -6.62 -4.61 8.61
N ALA A 40 -7.75 -3.98 8.89
CA ALA A 40 -7.95 -3.16 10.09
C ALA A 40 -7.86 -3.99 11.39
N GLU A 41 -8.10 -5.30 11.34
CA GLU A 41 -7.94 -6.18 12.52
C GLU A 41 -6.46 -6.38 12.90
N ARG A 42 -5.54 -5.98 12.02
CA ARG A 42 -4.10 -6.04 12.22
C ARG A 42 -3.46 -4.68 12.50
N GLU A 43 -4.26 -3.62 12.55
CA GLU A 43 -3.78 -2.32 12.98
C GLU A 43 -3.39 -2.38 14.46
N VAL A 44 -2.21 -1.85 14.79
CA VAL A 44 -1.74 -1.73 16.17
C VAL A 44 -1.80 -0.28 16.58
N ASP A 45 -2.08 -0.01 17.85
CA ASP A 45 -2.04 1.35 18.38
C ASP A 45 -0.64 1.94 18.18
N TRP A 46 -0.56 3.23 17.86
CA TRP A 46 0.71 3.92 17.69
C TRP A 46 1.58 3.82 18.95
N ASP A 47 0.95 3.97 20.11
CA ASP A 47 1.64 3.94 21.40
C ASP A 47 2.25 2.56 21.70
N ASP A 48 1.70 1.49 21.12
CA ASP A 48 2.23 0.12 21.23
C ASP A 48 3.40 -0.16 20.26
N THR A 49 3.74 0.78 19.37
CA THR A 49 4.87 0.62 18.47
C THR A 49 6.18 0.98 19.16
N ARG A 50 7.29 0.28 18.84
CA ARG A 50 8.63 0.68 19.32
C ARG A 50 9.09 2.06 18.81
N LEU A 51 8.36 2.67 17.89
CA LEU A 51 8.68 3.98 17.30
C LEU A 51 8.12 5.14 18.13
N SER A 52 7.10 4.92 18.95
CA SER A 52 6.52 5.94 19.82
C SER A 52 7.44 6.35 20.98
N GLU A 53 8.43 5.50 21.30
CA GLU A 53 9.41 5.70 22.38
C GLU A 53 10.66 6.51 21.94
N LEU A 54 10.78 6.85 20.65
CA LEU A 54 11.92 7.57 20.07
C LEU A 54 11.74 9.09 20.13
#